data_AF-A0A380FK30-F1
#
_entry.id   AF-A0A380FK30-F1
#
_cell.length_a   1.000
_cell.length_b   1.000
_cell.length_c   1.000
_cell.angle_alpha   90.00
_cell.angle_beta   90.00
_cell.angle_gamma   90.00
#
_symmetry.space_group_name_H-M   'P 1'
#
loop_
_entity.id
_entity.type
_entity.pdbx_description
1 polymer ?
#
loop_
_entity_poly.entity_id
_entity_poly.type
_entity_poly.pdbx_seq_one_letter_code
_entity_poly.pdbx_strand_id
1 'polypeptide(L)'
;MRTIGYIGTYTKKEGKGIYRFELDEQTGKVTEVDTGFELEASTYVNQHNKFLYAINREGENCGIASLEILENGELKLINKCLASTEGTGCYVDISPDGKYIFESVYGAGLARIYEGES
;
A
#
# COMPACT_ATOMS: atom_id res chain seq x y z
N MET A 1 -1.03 12.93 21.36
CA MET A 1 -0.11 12.77 20.21
C MET A 1 -0.97 12.55 18.99
N ARG A 2 -0.55 13.03 17.82
CA ARG A 2 -1.24 12.69 16.56
C ARG A 2 -0.36 11.74 15.78
N THR A 3 -0.98 10.69 15.26
CA THR A 3 -0.31 9.67 14.46
C THR A 3 -0.93 9.63 13.07
N ILE A 4 -0.07 9.69 12.05
CA ILE A 4 -0.50 9.56 10.66
C ILE A 4 -0.60 8.08 10.33
N GLY A 5 -1.69 7.67 9.71
CA GLY A 5 -1.89 6.32 9.20
C GLY A 5 -2.38 6.30 7.76
N TYR A 6 -2.33 5.12 7.15
CA TYR A 6 -2.72 4.90 5.75
C TYR A 6 -3.72 3.77 5.63
N ILE A 7 -4.69 3.92 4.73
CA ILE A 7 -5.75 2.94 4.46
C ILE A 7 -5.82 2.66 2.97
N GLY A 8 -5.65 1.39 2.61
CA GLY A 8 -5.91 0.91 1.26
C GLY A 8 -7.40 0.78 0.96
N THR A 9 -7.82 1.03 -0.28
CA THR A 9 -9.23 0.93 -0.68
C THR A 9 -9.43 0.28 -2.05
N TYR A 10 -10.66 -0.15 -2.32
CA TYR A 10 -11.11 -0.49 -3.67
C TYR A 10 -11.35 0.76 -4.49
N THR A 11 -10.86 0.78 -5.72
CA THR A 11 -10.99 1.94 -6.63
C THR A 11 -12.11 1.82 -7.67
N LYS A 12 -13.01 0.82 -7.54
CA LYS A 12 -14.10 0.56 -8.51
C LYS A 12 -15.26 1.57 -8.46
N LYS A 13 -15.31 2.45 -7.46
CA LYS A 13 -16.35 3.46 -7.26
C LYS A 13 -15.68 4.80 -6.89
N GLU A 14 -15.98 5.32 -5.71
CA GLU A 14 -15.45 6.60 -5.22
C GLU A 14 -14.08 6.48 -4.55
N GLY A 15 -13.61 5.24 -4.29
CA GLY A 15 -12.29 5.01 -3.74
C GLY A 15 -11.21 5.48 -4.71
N LYS A 16 -10.29 6.30 -4.22
CA LYS A 16 -9.22 6.87 -5.05
C LYS A 16 -7.90 6.11 -4.96
N GLY A 17 -7.75 5.27 -3.95
CA GLY A 17 -6.55 4.47 -3.73
C GLY A 17 -6.19 4.43 -2.25
N ILE A 18 -5.06 5.04 -1.90
CA ILE A 18 -4.57 5.10 -0.53
C ILE A 18 -5.07 6.40 0.12
N TYR A 19 -5.80 6.27 1.21
CA TYR A 19 -6.19 7.39 2.06
C TYR A 19 -5.18 7.57 3.18
N ARG A 20 -4.99 8.81 3.60
CA ARG A 20 -4.22 9.17 4.78
C ARG A 20 -5.17 9.68 5.86
N PHE A 21 -4.86 9.42 7.11
CA PHE A 21 -5.63 9.90 8.23
C PHE A 21 -4.77 10.33 9.41
N GLU A 22 -5.29 11.23 10.25
CA GLU A 22 -4.73 11.55 11.55
C GLU A 22 -5.54 10.88 12.67
N LEU A 23 -4.87 10.11 13.53
CA LEU A 23 -5.43 9.58 14.77
C LEU A 23 -4.98 10.45 15.95
N ASP A 24 -5.94 11.02 16.67
CA ASP A 24 -5.69 11.54 18.01
C ASP A 24 -5.66 10.38 19.01
N GLU A 25 -4.47 10.01 19.44
CA GLU A 25 -4.27 8.87 20.34
C GLU A 25 -4.82 9.08 21.75
N GLN A 26 -5.03 10.33 22.18
CA GLN A 26 -5.61 10.59 23.49
C GLN A 26 -7.10 10.29 23.50
N THR A 27 -7.79 10.54 22.38
CA THR A 27 -9.24 10.38 22.27
C THR A 27 -9.64 9.15 21.48
N GLY A 28 -8.72 8.52 20.75
CA GLY A 28 -8.98 7.40 19.86
C GLY A 28 -9.76 7.78 18.61
N LYS A 29 -9.82 9.07 18.26
CA LYS A 29 -10.62 9.58 17.13
C LYS A 29 -9.77 9.86 15.92
N VAL A 30 -10.28 9.48 14.75
CA VAL A 30 -9.76 9.95 13.45
C VAL A 30 -10.27 11.37 13.22
N THR A 31 -9.36 12.33 13.06
CA THR A 31 -9.68 13.76 12.97
C THR A 31 -9.62 14.32 11.57
N GLU A 32 -8.77 13.76 10.71
CA GLU A 32 -8.62 14.17 9.32
C GLU A 32 -8.52 12.92 8.43
N VAL A 33 -9.15 12.96 7.26
CA VAL A 33 -9.05 11.91 6.24
C VAL A 33 -8.98 12.59 4.87
N ASP A 34 -7.90 12.34 4.14
CA ASP A 34 -7.68 12.86 2.81
C ASP A 34 -7.18 11.77 1.86
N THR A 35 -7.19 12.09 0.55
CA THR A 35 -6.59 11.21 -0.45
C THR A 35 -5.09 11.36 -0.35
N GLY A 36 -4.41 10.35 0.20
CA GLY A 36 -2.96 10.37 0.37
C GLY A 36 -2.22 10.07 -0.94
N PHE A 37 -2.73 9.13 -1.73
CA PHE A 37 -2.20 8.82 -3.05
C PHE A 37 -3.24 8.12 -3.93
N GLU A 38 -3.40 8.56 -5.18
CA GLU A 38 -4.28 7.89 -6.14
C GLU A 38 -3.58 6.64 -6.71
N LEU A 39 -4.09 5.45 -6.39
CA LEU A 39 -3.50 4.17 -6.77
C LEU A 39 -4.58 3.11 -6.97
N GLU A 40 -4.68 2.62 -8.19
CA GLU A 40 -5.67 1.60 -8.55
C GLU A 40 -5.45 0.29 -7.79
N ALA A 41 -6.55 -0.32 -7.35
CA ALA A 41 -6.57 -1.63 -6.68
C ALA A 41 -5.69 -1.77 -5.43
N SER A 42 -5.47 -0.68 -4.70
CA SER A 42 -4.71 -0.63 -3.45
C SER A 42 -5.47 -1.15 -2.24
N THR A 43 -6.05 -2.35 -2.35
CA THR A 43 -6.91 -2.97 -1.33
C THR A 43 -6.19 -3.37 -0.05
N TYR A 44 -4.85 -3.47 -0.09
CA TYR A 44 -4.01 -3.74 1.06
C TYR A 44 -2.76 -2.88 0.99
N VAL A 45 -2.36 -2.34 2.14
CA VAL A 45 -1.11 -1.58 2.32
C VAL A 45 -0.39 -2.09 3.55
N ASN A 46 0.94 -2.07 3.54
CA ASN A 46 1.74 -2.37 4.71
C ASN A 46 3.00 -1.51 4.71
N GLN A 47 3.49 -1.16 5.91
CA GLN A 47 4.56 -0.19 6.10
C GLN A 47 5.78 -0.84 6.74
N HIS A 48 6.97 -0.51 6.23
CA HIS A 48 8.25 -0.81 6.87
C HIS A 48 9.11 0.45 6.92
N ASN A 49 9.38 0.96 8.12
CA ASN A 49 10.04 2.25 8.33
C ASN A 49 9.33 3.38 7.56
N LYS A 50 10.04 4.06 6.65
CA LYS A 50 9.51 5.13 5.80
C LYS A 50 8.96 4.63 4.46
N PHE A 51 8.82 3.33 4.25
CA PHE A 51 8.34 2.76 3.00
C PHE A 51 6.95 2.16 3.19
N LEU A 52 6.05 2.47 2.26
CA LEU A 52 4.71 1.92 2.18
C LEU A 52 4.60 1.08 0.90
N TYR A 53 4.20 -0.18 1.07
CA TYR A 53 3.95 -1.10 -0.04
C TYR A 53 2.44 -1.31 -0.19
N ALA A 54 1.96 -1.24 -1.42
CA ALA A 54 0.54 -1.36 -1.72
C ALA A 54 0.33 -2.34 -2.86
N ILE A 55 -0.76 -3.12 -2.80
CA ILE A 55 -1.23 -3.85 -3.98
C ILE A 55 -1.54 -2.85 -5.09
N ASN A 56 -1.22 -3.20 -6.33
CA ASN A 56 -1.55 -2.35 -7.46
C ASN A 56 -1.88 -3.20 -8.70
N ARG A 57 -2.80 -2.67 -9.51
CA ARG A 57 -3.16 -3.19 -10.83
C ARG A 57 -3.28 -2.02 -11.78
N GLU A 58 -2.79 -2.21 -13.00
CA GLU A 58 -3.00 -1.29 -14.13
C GLU A 58 -3.36 -2.10 -15.38
N GLY A 59 -4.62 -1.98 -15.83
CA GLY A 59 -5.12 -2.84 -16.90
C GLY A 59 -5.13 -4.31 -16.49
N GLU A 60 -4.38 -5.17 -17.18
CA GLU A 60 -4.23 -6.59 -16.79
C GLU A 60 -3.01 -6.85 -15.90
N ASN A 61 -2.09 -5.88 -15.82
CA ASN A 61 -0.84 -6.02 -15.09
C ASN A 61 -1.07 -5.81 -13.60
N CYS A 62 -0.56 -6.72 -12.78
CA CYS A 62 -0.78 -6.81 -11.34
C CYS A 62 0.56 -6.98 -10.60
N GLY A 63 0.60 -6.47 -9.38
CA GLY A 63 1.70 -6.66 -8.44
C GLY A 63 1.64 -5.63 -7.32
N ILE A 64 2.77 -4.98 -7.04
CA ILE A 64 2.88 -3.99 -5.94
C ILE A 64 3.42 -2.64 -6.42
N ALA A 65 3.07 -1.59 -5.69
CA ALA A 65 3.71 -0.27 -5.76
C ALA A 65 4.48 -0.01 -4.45
N SER A 66 5.63 0.65 -4.58
CA SER A 66 6.45 1.10 -3.44
C SER A 66 6.38 2.63 -3.36
N LEU A 67 6.09 3.15 -2.17
CA LEU A 67 6.02 4.58 -1.91
C LEU A 67 6.92 4.95 -0.72
N GLU A 68 7.54 6.12 -0.78
CA GLU A 68 8.21 6.76 0.35
C GLU A 68 7.22 7.62 1.12
N ILE A 69 7.22 7.48 2.45
CA ILE A 69 6.54 8.36 3.39
C ILE A 69 7.49 9.52 3.70
N LEU A 70 7.14 10.71 3.25
CA LEU A 70 7.87 11.94 3.53
C LEU A 70 7.66 12.38 4.99
N GLU A 71 8.48 13.31 5.47
CA GLU A 71 8.42 13.80 6.87
C GLU A 71 7.05 14.39 7.25
N ASN A 72 6.33 14.97 6.28
CA ASN A 72 4.98 15.50 6.45
C ASN A 72 3.86 14.44 6.27
N GLY A 73 4.22 13.17 6.10
CA GLY A 73 3.28 12.07 5.83
C GLY A 73 2.70 12.07 4.41
N GLU A 74 3.22 12.85 3.48
CA GLU A 74 2.86 12.70 2.07
C GLU A 74 3.51 11.45 1.48
N LEU A 75 2.84 10.84 0.50
CA LEU A 75 3.32 9.66 -0.19
C LEU A 75 3.95 10.04 -1.53
N LYS A 76 5.19 9.60 -1.75
CA LYS A 76 5.91 9.76 -3.00
C LYS A 76 6.13 8.39 -3.65
N LEU A 77 5.63 8.19 -4.87
CA LEU A 77 5.87 6.96 -5.60
C LEU A 77 7.37 6.76 -5.88
N ILE A 78 7.89 5.58 -5.58
CA ILE A 78 9.24 5.14 -5.92
C ILE A 78 9.20 4.37 -7.24
N ASN A 79 8.49 3.24 -7.24
CA ASN A 79 8.35 2.37 -8.42
C ASN A 79 7.08 1.51 -8.33
N LYS A 80 6.82 0.76 -9.41
CA LYS A 80 5.76 -0.25 -9.51
C LYS A 80 6.33 -1.52 -10.12
N CYS A 81 6.03 -2.66 -9.52
CA CYS A 81 6.42 -3.99 -9.99
C CYS A 81 5.17 -4.73 -10.46
N LEU A 82 4.74 -4.49 -11.70
CA LEU A 82 3.49 -5.03 -12.27
C LEU A 82 3.76 -6.10 -13.34
N ALA A 83 4.60 -7.08 -13.02
CA ALA A 83 5.10 -8.05 -14.01
C ALA A 83 4.13 -9.21 -14.30
N SER A 84 3.04 -9.34 -13.56
CA SER A 84 2.16 -10.51 -13.62
C SER A 84 0.78 -10.15 -14.15
N THR A 85 0.19 -11.01 -14.97
CA THR A 85 -1.23 -10.95 -15.36
C THR A 85 -2.10 -11.94 -14.56
N GLU A 86 -1.48 -12.75 -13.70
CA GLU A 86 -2.13 -13.84 -12.96
C GLU A 86 -2.83 -13.34 -11.69
N GLY A 87 -3.79 -12.42 -11.85
CA GLY A 87 -4.63 -11.92 -10.76
C GLY A 87 -3.98 -10.87 -9.85
N THR A 88 -4.84 -10.10 -9.17
CA THR A 88 -4.45 -9.02 -8.25
C THR A 88 -4.26 -9.56 -6.83
N GLY A 89 -3.20 -9.13 -6.14
CA GLY A 89 -2.95 -9.51 -4.77
C GLY A 89 -4.06 -9.09 -3.80
N CYS A 90 -4.10 -9.76 -2.66
CA CYS A 90 -5.07 -9.50 -1.59
C CYS A 90 -4.42 -9.24 -0.23
N TYR A 91 -3.09 -9.34 -0.14
CA TYR A 91 -2.33 -9.12 1.08
C TYR A 91 -0.87 -8.83 0.72
N VAL A 92 -0.24 -7.90 1.46
CA VAL A 92 1.19 -7.64 1.38
C VAL A 92 1.82 -7.65 2.77
N ASP A 93 2.96 -8.31 2.91
CA ASP A 93 3.77 -8.32 4.12
C ASP A 93 5.24 -8.09 3.81
N ILE A 94 6.01 -7.65 4.80
CA ILE A 94 7.42 -7.29 4.64
C ILE A 94 8.26 -8.11 5.63
N SER A 95 9.40 -8.64 5.18
CA SER A 95 10.33 -9.32 6.08
C SER A 95 10.79 -8.37 7.20
N PRO A 96 11.11 -8.87 8.41
CA PRO A 96 11.52 -8.01 9.53
C PRO A 96 12.71 -7.10 9.23
N ASP A 97 13.58 -7.49 8.29
CA ASP A 97 14.74 -6.73 7.83
C ASP A 97 14.50 -5.87 6.58
N GLY A 98 13.26 -5.82 6.08
CA GLY A 98 12.88 -5.01 4.92
C GLY A 98 13.31 -5.55 3.55
N LYS A 99 14.11 -6.63 3.50
CA LYS A 99 14.72 -7.13 2.26
C LYS A 99 13.76 -7.83 1.31
N TYR A 100 12.63 -8.32 1.81
CA TYR A 100 11.66 -9.04 0.99
C TYR A 100 10.25 -8.54 1.24
N ILE A 101 9.49 -8.40 0.16
CA ILE A 101 8.06 -8.09 0.20
C ILE A 101 7.31 -9.29 -0.35
N PHE A 102 6.27 -9.72 0.36
CA PHE A 102 5.46 -10.89 0.04
C PHE A 102 4.06 -10.45 -0.37
N GLU A 103 3.62 -10.79 -1.57
CA GLU A 103 2.25 -10.62 -2.03
C GLU A 103 1.56 -11.99 -2.10
N SER A 104 0.35 -12.10 -1.54
CA SER A 104 -0.50 -13.27 -1.78
C SER A 104 -1.59 -12.95 -2.79
N VAL A 105 -1.87 -13.89 -3.69
CA VAL A 105 -2.83 -13.73 -4.79
C VAL A 105 -3.89 -14.83 -4.71
N TYR A 106 -5.00 -14.53 -4.03
CA TYR A 106 -6.03 -15.52 -3.72
C TYR A 106 -6.60 -16.23 -4.96
N GLY A 107 -7.00 -15.46 -5.98
CA GLY A 107 -7.67 -16.02 -7.16
C GLY A 107 -6.80 -16.97 -7.99
N ALA A 108 -5.49 -16.76 -7.96
CA ALA A 108 -4.52 -17.58 -8.71
C ALA A 108 -3.84 -18.65 -7.84
N GLY A 109 -3.99 -18.60 -6.52
CA GLY A 109 -3.29 -19.50 -5.60
C GLY A 109 -1.76 -19.33 -5.61
N LEU A 110 -1.28 -18.09 -5.83
CA LEU A 110 0.14 -17.78 -5.94
C LEU A 110 0.63 -16.89 -4.80
N ALA A 111 1.92 -17.01 -4.49
CA ALA A 111 2.67 -16.02 -3.71
C ALA A 111 3.76 -15.42 -4.59
N ARG A 112 3.93 -14.10 -4.54
CA ARG A 112 4.99 -13.38 -5.25
C ARG A 112 5.92 -12.74 -4.23
N ILE A 113 7.22 -12.80 -4.51
CA ILE A 113 8.27 -12.24 -3.66
C ILE A 113 9.02 -11.20 -4.46
N TYR A 114 9.21 -10.04 -3.85
CA TYR A 114 9.97 -8.92 -4.41
C TYR A 114 11.17 -8.65 -3.51
N GLU A 115 12.28 -8.21 -4.10
CA GLU A 115 13.39 -7.65 -3.35
C GLU A 115 13.02 -6.23 -2.91
N GLY A 116 13.16 -5.95 -1.62
CA GLY A 116 12.92 -4.63 -1.03
C GLY A 116 14.12 -3.71 -1.15
N GLU A 117 13.92 -2.42 -0.92
CA GLU A 117 15.03 -1.47 -0.91
C GLU A 117 15.84 -1.61 0.38
N SER A 118 17.16 -1.80 0.23
CA SER A 118 18.16 -1.87 1.30
C SER A 118 18.76 -0.52 1.64
#